data_AF-A0A9D6RE31-F1
#
_entry.id   AF-A0A9D6RE31-F1
#
_cell.length_a   1.000
_cell.length_b   1.000
_cell.length_c   1.000
_cell.angle_alpha   90.00
_cell.angle_beta   90.00
_cell.angle_gamma   90.00
#
_symmetry.space_group_name_H-M   'P 1'
#
loop_
_entity.id
_entity.type
_entity.pdbx_description
1 polymer ?
#
loop_
_entity_poly.entity_id
_entity_poly.type
_entity_poly.pdbx_seq_one_letter_code
_entity_poly.pdbx_strand_id
1 'polypeptide(L)'
;MPLENSCTQYTGELVFVLPIVGYGWCRIDPNARADQPGGAIDTPHPFHAKLVEFQYHDGKIVGGIGTVEEPNHPLDKEWVAFCIRDRGTDLYDLTTNPGKYNVGIGKNRPTIKIDLDIPMPQWMQFDGPPIASGFGFIAESETQIKEKYDWLK
;
A
#
# COMPACT_ATOMS: atom_id res chain seq x y z
N MET A 1 -9.53 1.16 9.98
CA MET A 1 -9.07 0.70 11.30
C MET A 1 -7.61 0.38 11.21
N PRO A 2 -6.82 0.65 12.26
CA PRO A 2 -5.38 0.52 12.18
C PRO A 2 -4.90 -0.92 12.03
N LEU A 3 -3.65 -1.06 11.62
CA LEU A 3 -2.90 -2.30 11.80
C LEU A 3 -2.63 -2.55 13.29
N GLU A 4 -2.56 -3.82 13.68
CA GLU A 4 -2.09 -4.19 15.02
C GLU A 4 -0.70 -3.65 15.31
N ASN A 5 -0.46 -3.17 16.54
CA ASN A 5 0.85 -2.69 16.96
C ASN A 5 1.95 -3.78 16.89
N SER A 6 1.55 -5.06 16.95
CA SER A 6 2.44 -6.21 16.72
C SER A 6 3.10 -6.17 15.34
N CYS A 7 2.47 -5.53 14.34
CA CYS A 7 2.99 -5.43 12.99
C CYS A 7 4.30 -4.63 12.90
N THR A 8 4.66 -3.84 13.93
CA THR A 8 5.95 -3.15 14.00
C THR A 8 7.16 -4.09 13.87
N GLN A 9 7.01 -5.37 14.22
CA GLN A 9 8.05 -6.39 14.05
C GLN A 9 8.47 -6.58 12.58
N TYR A 10 7.62 -6.23 11.62
CA TYR A 10 7.93 -6.32 10.19
C TYR A 10 8.75 -5.14 9.68
N THR A 11 9.14 -4.21 10.55
CA THR A 11 10.08 -3.14 10.17
C THR A 11 11.43 -3.76 9.81
N GLY A 12 11.88 -3.57 8.57
CA GLY A 12 13.07 -4.20 8.01
C GLY A 12 12.83 -5.55 7.34
N GLU A 13 11.62 -6.10 7.44
CA GLU A 13 11.25 -7.39 6.86
C GLU A 13 10.53 -7.24 5.52
N LEU A 14 10.48 -8.34 4.77
CA LEU A 14 9.70 -8.44 3.53
C LEU A 14 8.23 -8.72 3.85
N VAL A 15 7.35 -8.03 3.14
CA VAL A 15 5.92 -8.31 3.09
C VAL A 15 5.50 -8.55 1.65
N PHE A 16 4.48 -9.38 1.45
CA PHE A 16 3.90 -9.63 0.15
C PHE A 16 2.78 -8.64 -0.15
N VAL A 17 2.81 -8.05 -1.34
CA VAL A 17 1.78 -7.14 -1.84
C VAL A 17 1.05 -7.81 -3.01
N LEU A 18 -0.27 -7.94 -2.88
CA LEU A 18 -1.15 -8.39 -3.96
C LEU A 18 -1.99 -7.23 -4.49
N PRO A 19 -1.61 -6.63 -5.63
CA PRO A 19 -2.45 -5.70 -6.37
C PRO A 19 -3.82 -6.28 -6.74
N ILE A 20 -4.89 -5.47 -6.58
CA ILE A 20 -6.26 -5.89 -6.92
C ILE A 20 -6.61 -5.44 -8.34
N VAL A 21 -6.91 -6.41 -9.21
CA VAL A 21 -7.24 -6.18 -10.63
C VAL A 21 -8.53 -5.39 -10.79
N GLY A 22 -8.49 -4.33 -11.60
CA GLY A 22 -9.67 -3.52 -11.95
C GLY A 22 -10.04 -2.44 -10.93
N TYR A 23 -9.25 -2.26 -9.87
CA TYR A 23 -9.56 -1.33 -8.79
C TYR A 23 -8.62 -0.12 -8.73
N GLY A 24 -8.72 0.73 -9.76
CA GLY A 24 -8.19 2.09 -9.70
C GLY A 24 -6.69 2.23 -9.92
N TRP A 25 -6.04 1.21 -10.50
CA TRP A 25 -4.64 1.32 -10.92
C TRP A 25 -4.48 2.38 -12.01
N CYS A 26 -3.84 3.48 -11.65
CA CYS A 26 -3.62 4.63 -12.52
C CYS A 26 -2.26 5.29 -12.26
N ARG A 27 -1.77 6.04 -13.25
CA ARG A 27 -0.65 6.97 -13.11
C ARG A 27 -1.18 8.30 -12.61
N ILE A 28 -0.80 8.72 -11.41
CA ILE A 28 -1.18 10.01 -10.85
C ILE A 28 -0.04 10.99 -11.12
N ASP A 29 -0.33 12.15 -11.73
CA ASP A 29 0.65 13.25 -11.79
C ASP A 29 0.77 13.84 -10.37
N PRO A 30 1.98 14.11 -9.85
CA PRO A 30 2.17 14.74 -8.54
C PRO A 30 1.44 16.09 -8.39
N ASN A 31 1.20 16.76 -9.52
CA ASN A 31 0.51 18.04 -9.59
C ASN A 31 -0.96 17.89 -10.02
N ALA A 32 -1.44 16.67 -10.30
CA ALA A 32 -2.86 16.47 -10.58
C ALA A 32 -3.68 16.85 -9.35
N ARG A 33 -4.89 17.38 -9.60
CA ARG A 33 -5.87 17.50 -8.51
C ARG A 33 -6.12 16.11 -7.95
N ALA A 34 -6.08 16.02 -6.64
CA ALA A 34 -6.04 14.76 -5.95
C ALA A 34 -7.38 13.96 -6.01
N ASP A 35 -8.42 14.54 -6.62
CA ASP A 35 -9.70 13.93 -6.97
C ASP A 35 -9.77 13.39 -8.42
N GLN A 36 -8.72 13.55 -9.22
CA GLN A 36 -8.66 13.07 -10.60
C GLN A 36 -7.85 11.78 -10.68
N PRO A 37 -8.47 10.64 -11.03
CA PRO A 37 -7.69 9.47 -11.42
C PRO A 37 -6.93 9.83 -12.68
N GLY A 38 -5.61 9.65 -12.67
CA GLY A 38 -4.82 9.87 -13.88
C GLY A 38 -4.97 8.71 -14.86
N GLY A 39 -4.05 8.59 -15.82
CA GLY A 39 -4.16 7.59 -16.90
C GLY A 39 -4.21 6.16 -16.33
N ALA A 40 -5.22 5.38 -16.71
CA ALA A 40 -5.33 3.98 -16.33
C ALA A 40 -4.08 3.20 -16.77
N ILE A 41 -3.65 2.26 -15.94
CA ILE A 41 -2.55 1.34 -16.24
C ILE A 41 -2.97 -0.09 -15.94
N ASP A 42 -2.21 -1.03 -16.51
CA ASP A 42 -2.31 -2.42 -16.12
C ASP A 42 -1.98 -2.58 -14.63
N THR A 43 -2.73 -3.47 -13.98
CA THR A 43 -2.47 -3.82 -12.59
C THR A 43 -1.08 -4.45 -12.49
N PRO A 44 -0.20 -3.97 -11.60
CA PRO A 44 1.11 -4.59 -11.41
C PRO A 44 0.98 -6.06 -11.04
N HIS A 45 1.99 -6.87 -11.40
CA HIS A 45 2.11 -8.21 -10.85
C HIS A 45 2.32 -8.14 -9.33
N PRO A 46 2.02 -9.21 -8.58
CA PRO A 46 2.36 -9.27 -7.16
C PRO A 46 3.86 -9.12 -6.94
N PHE A 47 4.26 -8.54 -5.81
CA PHE A 47 5.65 -8.26 -5.48
C PHE A 47 5.90 -8.29 -3.98
N HIS A 48 7.16 -8.47 -3.59
CA HIS A 48 7.61 -8.26 -2.22
C HIS A 48 8.05 -6.81 -2.00
N ALA A 49 7.77 -6.29 -0.80
CA ALA A 49 8.24 -5.00 -0.35
C ALA A 49 8.96 -5.12 0.99
N LYS A 50 10.13 -4.53 1.12
CA LYS A 50 10.83 -4.40 2.40
C LYS A 50 10.33 -3.18 3.14
N LEU A 51 9.69 -3.37 4.28
CA LEU A 51 9.19 -2.26 5.08
C LEU A 51 10.34 -1.51 5.74
N VAL A 52 10.28 -0.19 5.66
CA VAL A 52 11.29 0.71 6.26
C VAL A 52 10.72 1.43 7.47
N GLU A 53 9.44 1.82 7.40
CA GLU A 53 8.78 2.53 8.50
C GLU A 53 7.25 2.33 8.47
N PHE A 54 6.66 2.31 9.67
CA PHE A 54 5.22 2.42 9.85
C PHE A 54 4.82 3.86 10.17
N GLN A 55 3.62 4.24 9.74
CA GLN A 55 3.06 5.56 9.95
C GLN A 55 1.93 5.50 10.97
N TYR A 56 1.86 6.51 11.84
CA TYR A 56 0.97 6.52 12.99
C TYR A 56 0.02 7.70 12.98
N HIS A 57 -1.23 7.45 13.38
CA HIS A 57 -2.21 8.47 13.73
C HIS A 57 -2.81 8.10 15.08
N ASP A 58 -2.84 9.03 16.05
CA ASP A 58 -3.37 8.79 17.39
C ASP A 58 -2.86 7.48 18.05
N GLY A 59 -1.55 7.23 17.91
CA GLY A 59 -0.89 6.05 18.47
C GLY A 59 -1.20 4.73 17.76
N LYS A 60 -1.86 4.77 16.61
CA LYS A 60 -2.30 3.60 15.84
C LYS A 60 -1.63 3.57 14.47
N ILE A 61 -1.18 2.40 14.03
CA ILE A 61 -0.55 2.24 12.71
C ILE A 61 -1.60 2.42 11.62
N VAL A 62 -1.40 3.38 10.72
CA VAL A 62 -2.33 3.65 9.62
C VAL A 62 -1.81 3.30 8.23
N GLY A 63 -0.55 2.91 8.14
CA GLY A 63 0.12 2.64 6.88
C GLY A 63 1.60 2.39 7.07
N GLY A 64 2.32 2.24 5.97
CA GLY A 64 3.76 2.02 5.98
C GLY A 64 4.41 2.42 4.67
N ILE A 65 5.73 2.52 4.73
CA ILE A 65 6.60 2.85 3.60
C ILE A 65 7.67 1.76 3.51
N GLY A 66 8.00 1.38 2.29
CA GLY A 66 9.03 0.41 1.99
C GLY A 66 9.62 0.59 0.61
N THR A 67 10.49 -0.34 0.23
CA THR A 67 11.01 -0.48 -1.13
C THR A 67 10.54 -1.80 -1.70
N VAL A 68 10.20 -1.82 -2.99
CA VAL A 68 9.95 -3.07 -3.70
C VAL A 68 11.28 -3.84 -3.80
N GLU A 69 11.28 -5.09 -3.37
CA GLU A 69 12.42 -6.01 -3.44
C GLU A 69 11.97 -7.26 -4.19
N GLU A 70 11.86 -7.15 -5.52
CA GLU A 70 11.33 -8.22 -6.37
C GLU A 70 12.14 -8.30 -7.67
N PRO A 71 13.18 -9.14 -7.71
CA PRO A 71 14.05 -9.23 -8.87
C PRO A 71 13.29 -9.50 -10.17
N ASN A 72 13.62 -8.74 -11.22
CA ASN A 72 12.97 -8.77 -12.54
C ASN A 72 11.55 -8.18 -12.59
N HIS A 73 11.02 -7.65 -11.48
CA HIS A 73 9.79 -6.89 -11.50
C HIS A 73 10.05 -5.49 -12.08
N PRO A 74 9.16 -4.92 -12.93
CA PRO A 74 9.34 -3.56 -13.46
C PRO A 74 9.37 -2.45 -12.42
N LEU A 75 8.91 -2.75 -11.20
CA LEU A 75 8.90 -1.84 -10.05
C LEU A 75 10.00 -2.18 -9.03
N ASP A 76 10.92 -3.09 -9.33
CA ASP A 76 12.04 -3.43 -8.43
C ASP A 76 12.80 -2.16 -8.01
N LYS A 77 13.06 -2.02 -6.70
CA LYS A 77 13.72 -0.88 -6.05
C LYS A 77 12.95 0.44 -6.06
N GLU A 78 11.75 0.47 -6.59
CA GLU A 78 10.86 1.63 -6.45
C GLU A 78 10.36 1.72 -4.99
N TRP A 79 10.04 2.93 -4.53
CA TRP A 79 9.41 3.12 -3.23
C TRP A 79 7.94 2.75 -3.29
N VAL A 80 7.45 2.12 -2.23
CA VAL A 80 6.04 1.81 -2.03
C VAL A 80 5.56 2.44 -0.73
N ALA A 81 4.36 3.02 -0.79
CA ALA A 81 3.59 3.44 0.37
C ALA A 81 2.26 2.72 0.36
N PHE A 82 1.74 2.46 1.55
CA PHE A 82 0.37 2.03 1.70
C PHE A 82 -0.29 2.71 2.90
N CYS A 83 -1.61 2.90 2.79
CA CYS A 83 -2.44 3.35 3.89
C CYS A 83 -3.76 2.57 3.90
N ILE A 84 -4.34 2.39 5.08
CA ILE A 84 -5.59 1.65 5.22
C ILE A 84 -6.69 2.30 4.39
N ARG A 85 -7.46 1.47 3.69
CA ARG A 85 -8.59 1.92 2.88
C ARG A 85 -9.90 1.95 3.65
N ASP A 86 -10.12 1.01 4.56
CA ASP A 86 -11.44 0.81 5.16
C ASP A 86 -11.49 1.32 6.62
N ARG A 87 -12.54 2.07 6.96
CA ARG A 87 -12.85 2.54 8.33
C ARG A 87 -13.83 1.59 9.05
N GLY A 88 -13.69 0.28 8.83
CA GLY A 88 -14.55 -0.76 9.41
C GLY A 88 -14.36 -0.97 10.93
N THR A 89 -14.73 -2.13 11.47
CA THR A 89 -14.54 -2.49 12.90
C THR A 89 -13.40 -3.48 13.13
N ASP A 90 -12.94 -4.16 12.08
CA ASP A 90 -11.97 -5.25 12.22
C ASP A 90 -10.56 -4.71 12.39
N LEU A 91 -9.80 -5.33 13.30
CA LEU A 91 -8.39 -5.08 13.51
C LEU A 91 -7.60 -5.92 12.48
N TYR A 92 -6.84 -5.26 11.61
CA TYR A 92 -6.04 -5.95 10.61
C TYR A 92 -4.66 -6.26 11.17
N ASP A 93 -4.14 -7.42 10.81
CA ASP A 93 -2.74 -7.77 10.99
C ASP A 93 -2.16 -8.14 9.61
N LEU A 94 -0.88 -8.51 9.57
CA LEU A 94 -0.24 -8.97 8.33
C LEU A 94 -0.31 -10.49 8.15
N THR A 95 -0.86 -11.24 9.10
CA THR A 95 -0.79 -12.72 9.11
C THR A 95 -2.16 -13.38 8.95
N THR A 96 -3.05 -13.21 9.93
CA THR A 96 -4.34 -13.88 10.01
C THR A 96 -5.48 -13.07 9.38
N ASN A 97 -5.36 -11.75 9.38
CA ASN A 97 -6.38 -10.84 8.88
C ASN A 97 -5.78 -9.70 8.03
N PRO A 98 -5.17 -9.99 6.86
CA PRO A 98 -4.61 -8.95 6.00
C PRO A 98 -5.68 -7.99 5.49
N GLY A 99 -5.42 -6.70 5.68
CA GLY A 99 -6.31 -5.62 5.26
C GLY A 99 -6.22 -5.30 3.77
N LYS A 100 -7.19 -4.50 3.29
CA LYS A 100 -7.13 -3.83 1.99
C LYS A 100 -6.59 -2.42 2.17
N TYR A 101 -5.64 -2.06 1.32
CA TYR A 101 -4.91 -0.79 1.40
C TYR A 101 -5.01 -0.01 0.09
N ASN A 102 -4.93 1.32 0.21
CA ASN A 102 -4.44 2.12 -0.90
C ASN A 102 -2.94 1.88 -1.00
N VAL A 103 -2.43 1.72 -2.21
CA VAL A 103 -1.02 1.47 -2.49
C VAL A 103 -0.55 2.48 -3.52
N GLY A 104 0.54 3.17 -3.23
CA GLY A 104 1.24 4.07 -4.14
C GLY A 104 2.67 3.61 -4.36
N ILE A 105 3.19 3.75 -5.58
CA ILE A 105 4.53 3.33 -5.97
C ILE A 105 5.18 4.45 -6.78
N GLY A 106 6.42 4.79 -6.45
CA GLY A 106 7.15 5.87 -7.13
C GLY A 106 8.66 5.85 -6.89
N LYS A 107 9.38 6.66 -7.66
CA LYS A 107 10.86 6.68 -7.68
C LYS A 107 11.50 7.21 -6.42
N ASN A 108 10.81 8.15 -5.77
CA ASN A 108 11.33 8.83 -4.60
C ASN A 108 10.58 8.36 -3.36
N ARG A 109 11.24 8.47 -2.22
CA ARG A 109 10.64 8.14 -0.93
C ARG A 109 9.38 8.97 -0.71
N PRO A 110 8.22 8.35 -0.46
CA PRO A 110 7.00 9.08 -0.21
C PRO A 110 7.03 9.75 1.16
N THR A 111 6.24 10.80 1.30
CA THR A 111 5.81 11.33 2.59
C THR A 111 4.37 10.90 2.84
N ILE A 112 4.07 10.37 4.01
CA ILE A 112 2.69 10.10 4.42
C ILE A 112 2.22 11.18 5.38
N LYS A 113 1.29 12.03 4.93
CA LYS A 113 0.63 13.05 5.75
C LYS A 113 -0.80 12.62 6.03
N ILE A 114 -1.07 12.23 7.26
CA ILE A 114 -2.40 11.82 7.68
C ILE A 114 -3.22 13.06 7.99
N ASP A 115 -4.22 13.31 7.16
CA ASP A 115 -5.05 14.51 7.20
C ASP A 115 -6.50 14.11 6.96
N LEU A 116 -7.32 14.17 8.00
CA LEU A 116 -8.69 13.66 7.97
C LEU A 116 -9.61 14.50 7.08
N ASP A 117 -9.18 15.69 6.68
CA ASP A 117 -9.92 16.60 5.79
C ASP A 117 -9.71 16.27 4.30
N ILE A 118 -8.76 15.39 3.96
CA ILE A 118 -8.52 14.93 2.59
C ILE A 118 -8.76 13.41 2.45
N PRO A 119 -9.18 12.93 1.26
CA PRO A 119 -9.32 11.51 0.99
C PRO A 119 -8.03 10.72 1.28
N MET A 120 -8.17 9.54 1.90
CA MET A 120 -7.04 8.70 2.35
C MET A 120 -5.97 8.39 1.28
N PRO A 121 -6.31 8.15 -0.01
CA PRO A 121 -5.27 7.98 -1.03
C PRO A 121 -4.30 9.17 -1.13
N GLN A 122 -4.77 10.37 -0.81
CA GLN A 122 -3.99 11.62 -0.87
C GLN A 122 -3.06 11.81 0.34
N TRP A 123 -3.13 10.92 1.34
CA TRP A 123 -2.19 10.92 2.44
C TRP A 123 -0.79 10.54 1.97
N MET A 124 -0.67 9.72 0.93
CA MET A 124 0.59 9.30 0.36
C MET A 124 1.02 10.28 -0.73
N GLN A 125 2.10 11.01 -0.48
CA GLN A 125 2.65 12.02 -1.38
C GLN A 125 3.99 11.56 -1.91
N PHE A 126 4.13 11.46 -3.22
CA PHE A 126 5.37 11.11 -3.89
C PHE A 126 5.93 12.35 -4.59
N ASP A 127 7.21 12.64 -4.37
CA ASP A 127 7.92 13.65 -5.14
C ASP A 127 8.25 13.11 -6.53
N GLY A 128 7.95 13.88 -7.57
CA GLY A 128 8.06 13.40 -8.94
C GLY A 128 7.03 12.29 -9.25
N PRO A 129 6.88 11.90 -10.53
CA PRO A 129 5.78 11.03 -10.94
C PRO A 129 5.76 9.70 -10.17
N PRO A 130 4.70 9.37 -9.40
CA PRO A 130 4.46 8.00 -8.97
C PRO A 130 4.12 7.15 -10.20
N ILE A 131 4.74 5.99 -10.29
CA ILE A 131 4.64 5.10 -11.45
C ILE A 131 3.33 4.31 -11.41
N ALA A 132 2.70 4.16 -10.24
CA ALA A 132 1.43 3.48 -10.09
C ALA A 132 0.73 3.81 -8.77
N SER A 133 -0.61 3.93 -8.78
CA SER A 133 -1.44 4.01 -7.58
C SER A 133 -2.68 3.17 -7.77
N GLY A 134 -3.08 2.39 -6.78
CA GLY A 134 -4.27 1.53 -6.83
C GLY A 134 -4.57 0.88 -5.49
N PHE A 135 -5.32 -0.22 -5.49
CA PHE A 135 -5.60 -0.99 -4.27
C PHE A 135 -4.82 -2.30 -4.23
N GLY A 136 -4.46 -2.74 -3.03
CA GLY A 136 -3.75 -3.99 -2.78
C GLY A 136 -4.06 -4.60 -1.42
N PHE A 137 -3.82 -5.90 -1.29
CA PHE A 137 -3.67 -6.57 0.00
C PHE A 137 -2.19 -6.61 0.38
N ILE A 138 -1.92 -6.56 1.68
CA ILE A 138 -0.55 -6.68 2.23
C ILE A 138 -0.59 -7.71 3.34
N ALA A 139 0.32 -8.67 3.29
CA ALA A 139 0.47 -9.73 4.28
C ALA A 139 1.94 -10.16 4.41
N GLU A 140 2.23 -11.00 5.39
CA GLU A 140 3.55 -11.60 5.61
C GLU A 140 3.94 -12.54 4.47
N SER A 141 2.98 -13.22 3.82
CA SER A 141 3.29 -14.13 2.71
C SER A 141 2.20 -14.24 1.65
N GLU A 142 2.59 -14.75 0.48
CA GLU A 142 1.68 -15.07 -0.63
C GLU A 142 0.61 -16.08 -0.23
N THR A 143 0.97 -17.12 0.53
CA THR A 143 0.04 -18.17 0.98
C THR A 143 -1.12 -17.58 1.78
N GLN A 144 -0.82 -16.69 2.74
CA GLN A 144 -1.83 -16.04 3.57
C GLN A 144 -2.80 -15.19 2.75
N ILE A 145 -2.29 -14.47 1.75
CA ILE A 145 -3.15 -13.68 0.87
C ILE A 145 -3.99 -14.55 -0.05
N LYS A 146 -3.43 -15.64 -0.61
CA LYS A 146 -4.17 -16.53 -1.52
C LYS A 146 -5.36 -17.18 -0.83
N GLU A 147 -5.18 -17.70 0.38
CA GLU A 147 -6.27 -18.31 1.18
C GLU A 147 -7.42 -17.32 1.39
N LYS A 148 -7.12 -16.06 1.68
CA LYS A 148 -8.14 -15.02 1.87
C LYS A 148 -8.73 -14.52 0.56
N TYR A 149 -7.91 -14.36 -0.48
CA TYR A 149 -8.35 -13.86 -1.77
C TYR A 149 -9.28 -14.84 -2.49
N ASP A 150 -8.99 -16.13 -2.43
CA ASP A 150 -9.87 -17.16 -2.98
C ASP A 150 -11.18 -17.29 -2.19
N TRP A 151 -11.17 -16.95 -0.89
CA TRP A 151 -12.41 -16.85 -0.10
C TRP A 151 -13.27 -15.62 -0.44
N LEU A 152 -12.66 -14.58 -1.01
CA LEU A 152 -13.33 -13.33 -1.40
C LEU A 152 -13.82 -13.32 -2.87
N LYS A 153 -13.52 -14.35 -3.66
CA LYS A 153 -14.08 -14.56 -5.00
C LYS A 153 -15.43 -15.27 -4.94
#